data_AF-A0A7H8PTJ0-F1
#
_entry.id   AF-A0A7H8PTJ0-F1
#
_cell.length_a   1.000
_cell.length_b   1.000
_cell.length_c   1.000
_cell.angle_alpha   90.00
_cell.angle_beta   90.00
_cell.angle_gamma   90.00
#
_symmetry.space_group_name_H-M   'P 1'
#
loop_
_entity.id
_entity.type
_entity.pdbx_description
1 polymer ?
#
loop_
_entity_poly.entity_id
_entity_poly.type
_entity_poly.pdbx_seq_one_letter_code
_entity_poly.pdbx_strand_id
1 'polypeptide(L)' 'MKNSTPKDVFQKIVNQSTEGNQHQFSLLIEKPYTQVNDWHTGHKNISLSSLIKIIKILKDKKIILDLNTIFYD' A
#
# COMPACT_ATOMS: atom_id res chain seq x y z
N MET A 1 15.30 -9.53 13.68
CA MET A 1 14.24 -9.28 12.68
C MET A 1 13.98 -7.79 12.67
N LYS A 2 14.22 -7.09 11.55
CA LYS A 2 13.79 -5.68 11.43
C LYS A 2 12.28 -5.72 11.20
N ASN A 3 11.49 -5.18 12.12
CA ASN A 3 10.06 -5.05 11.91
C ASN A 3 9.84 -3.96 10.84
N SER A 4 9.21 -4.31 9.72
CA SER A 4 8.81 -3.34 8.69
C SER A 4 7.84 -2.32 9.31
N THR A 5 8.07 -1.03 9.08
CA THR A 5 7.16 0.01 9.54
C THR A 5 5.89 0.05 8.68
N PRO A 6 4.77 0.65 9.14
CA PRO A 6 3.56 0.79 8.31
C PRO A 6 3.82 1.49 6.97
N LYS A 7 4.77 2.43 6.94
CA LYS A 7 5.22 3.09 5.71
C LYS A 7 5.91 2.11 4.76
N ASP A 8 6.81 1.27 5.26
CA ASP A 8 7.55 0.31 4.44
C ASP A 8 6.60 -0.71 3.81
N VAL A 9 5.67 -1.25 4.61
CA VAL A 9 4.62 -2.15 4.14
C VAL A 9 3.78 -1.50 3.05
N PHE A 10 3.34 -0.25 3.26
CA PHE A 10 2.57 0.50 2.27
C PHE A 10 3.35 0.72 0.98
N GLN A 11 4.62 1.10 1.08
CA GLN A 11 5.48 1.35 -0.07
C GLN A 11 5.69 0.10 -0.91
N LYS A 12 5.87 -1.07 -0.27
CA LYS A 12 5.94 -2.36 -0.98
C LYS A 12 4.64 -2.68 -1.72
N ILE A 13 3.48 -2.39 -1.13
CA ILE A 13 2.18 -2.57 -1.80
C ILE A 13 2.06 -1.67 -3.03
N VAL A 14 2.42 -0.39 -2.92
CA VAL A 14 2.40 0.55 -4.08
C VAL A 14 3.35 0.06 -5.18
N ASN A 15 4.54 -0.40 -4.81
CA ASN A 15 5.52 -0.92 -5.77
C ASN A 15 5.03 -2.16 -6.53
N GLN A 16 4.41 -3.12 -5.83
CA GLN A 16 3.91 -4.34 -6.47
C GLN A 16 2.63 -4.12 -7.29
N SER A 17 1.83 -3.12 -6.95
CA SER A 17 0.53 -2.91 -7.60
C SER A 17 0.56 -1.91 -8.75
N THR A 18 1.45 -0.90 -8.70
CA THR A 18 1.52 0.17 -9.70
C THR A 18 2.95 0.64 -9.97
N GLU A 19 3.96 -0.23 -9.78
CA GLU A 19 5.37 0.07 -10.05
C GLU A 19 5.88 1.33 -9.31
N GLY A 20 5.29 1.64 -8.16
CA GLY A 20 5.66 2.79 -7.35
C GLY A 20 4.90 4.08 -7.70
N ASN A 21 4.02 4.07 -8.71
CA ASN A 21 3.25 5.24 -9.10
C ASN A 21 2.07 5.48 -8.14
N GLN A 22 2.21 6.47 -7.24
CA GLN A 22 1.22 6.81 -6.23
C GLN A 22 -0.07 7.37 -6.82
N HIS A 23 -0.01 8.04 -7.97
CA HIS A 23 -1.19 8.58 -8.65
C HIS A 23 -2.05 7.43 -9.21
N GLN A 24 -1.44 6.51 -9.96
CA GLN A 24 -2.13 5.31 -10.43
C GLN A 24 -2.66 4.46 -9.26
N PHE A 25 -1.89 4.35 -8.18
CA PHE A 25 -2.34 3.64 -6.99
C PHE A 25 -3.60 4.28 -6.40
N SER A 26 -3.63 5.62 -6.31
CA SER A 26 -4.79 6.35 -5.80
C SER A 26 -6.06 6.11 -6.61
N LEU A 27 -5.94 6.03 -7.94
CA LEU A 27 -7.04 5.66 -8.83
C LEU A 27 -7.45 4.20 -8.65
N LEU A 28 -6.47 3.31 -8.51
CA LEU A 28 -6.69 1.87 -8.34
C LEU A 28 -7.49 1.55 -7.07
N ILE A 29 -7.16 2.19 -5.95
CA ILE A 29 -7.83 1.97 -4.65
C ILE A 29 -8.96 2.97 -4.35
N GLU A 30 -9.27 3.84 -5.31
CA GLU A 30 -10.34 4.85 -5.21
C GLU A 30 -10.19 5.73 -3.94
N LYS A 31 -8.97 6.24 -3.74
CA LYS A 31 -8.63 7.17 -2.66
C LYS A 31 -8.06 8.49 -3.20
N PRO A 32 -8.21 9.60 -2.46
CA PRO A 32 -7.56 10.85 -2.83
C PRO A 32 -6.04 10.68 -2.93
N TYR A 33 -5.44 11.21 -4.00
CA TYR A 33 -3.98 11.19 -4.18
C TYR A 33 -3.24 11.79 -2.97
N THR A 34 -3.75 12.87 -2.39
CA THR A 34 -3.18 13.51 -1.19
C THR A 34 -3.09 12.55 -0.01
N GLN A 35 -4.10 11.70 0.19
CA GLN A 35 -4.10 10.69 1.26
C GLN A 35 -3.07 9.58 0.99
N VAL A 36 -2.98 9.10 -0.24
CA VAL A 36 -1.96 8.11 -0.64
C VAL A 36 -0.56 8.68 -0.48
N ASN A 37 -0.35 9.94 -0.85
CA ASN A 37 0.93 10.62 -0.72
C ASN A 37 1.32 10.87 0.75
N ASP A 38 0.36 11.22 1.61
CA ASP A 38 0.56 11.32 3.06
C ASP A 38 1.05 9.98 3.66
N TRP A 39 0.44 8.85 3.24
CA TRP A 39 0.87 7.51 3.65
C TRP A 39 2.24 7.11 3.10
N HIS A 40 2.51 7.44 1.84
CA HIS A 40 3.77 7.13 1.17
C HIS A 40 4.96 7.89 1.78
N THR A 41 4.78 9.18 2.06
CA THR A 41 5.84 10.01 2.66
C THR A 41 6.04 9.72 4.15
N GLY A 42 5.02 9.18 4.82
CA GLY A 42 5.00 8.98 6.27
C GLY A 42 4.54 10.22 7.05
N HIS A 43 4.03 11.24 6.36
CA HIS A 43 3.42 12.41 7.01
C HIS A 43 2.20 12.01 7.84
N LYS A 44 1.45 10.99 7.39
CA LYS A 44 0.45 10.30 8.21
C LYS A 44 0.64 8.80 8.08
N ASN A 45 0.59 8.10 9.21
CA ASN A 45 0.63 6.64 9.19
C ASN A 45 -0.68 6.07 8.64
N ILE A 46 -0.56 5.03 7.81
CA ILE A 46 -1.71 4.23 7.41
C ILE A 46 -2.18 3.35 8.57
N SER A 47 -3.49 3.29 8.81
CA SER A 47 -4.06 2.41 9.82
C SER A 47 -4.13 0.96 9.31
N LEU A 48 -4.08 -0.01 10.22
CA LEU A 48 -4.26 -1.43 9.89
C LEU A 48 -5.59 -1.68 9.15
N SER A 49 -6.67 -1.03 9.58
CA SER A 49 -7.98 -1.13 8.93
C SER A 49 -7.99 -0.60 7.48
N SER A 50 -7.21 0.44 7.20
CA SER A 50 -7.05 0.97 5.84
C SER A 50 -6.22 0.03 4.98
N LEU A 51 -5.13 -0.52 5.54
CA LEU A 51 -4.30 -1.54 4.91
C LEU A 51 -5.12 -2.78 4.49
N ILE A 52 -5.95 -3.30 5.40
CA ILE A 52 -6.83 -4.44 5.10
C ILE A 52 -7.82 -4.10 3.98
N LYS A 53 -8.40 -2.90 3.98
CA LYS A 53 -9.32 -2.47 2.90
C LYS A 53 -8.61 -2.40 1.55
N ILE A 54 -7.39 -1.87 1.52
CA ILE A 54 -6.56 -1.81 0.31
C ILE A 54 -6.28 -3.22 -0.22
N ILE A 55 -5.82 -4.14 0.63
CA ILE A 55 -5.54 -5.52 0.21
C ILE A 55 -6.80 -6.19 -0.37
N LYS A 56 -7.98 -5.96 0.22
CA LYS A 56 -9.25 -6.45 -0.32
C LYS A 56 -9.55 -5.89 -1.71
N ILE A 57 -9.41 -4.57 -1.90
CA ILE A 57 -9.61 -3.93 -3.21
C ILE A 57 -8.66 -4.51 -4.25
N LEU A 58 -7.39 -4.67 -3.92
CA LEU A 58 -6.38 -5.23 -4.84
C LEU A 58 -6.70 -6.67 -5.22
N LYS A 59 -7.16 -7.48 -4.25
CA LYS A 59 -7.63 -8.85 -4.49
C LYS A 59 -8.85 -8.89 -5.41
N ASP A 60 -9.83 -8.03 -5.18
CA ASP A 60 -11.05 -7.95 -6.00
C ASP A 60 -10.73 -7.53 -7.45
N LYS A 61 -9.69 -6.68 -7.62
CA LYS A 61 -9.15 -6.27 -8.93
C LYS A 61 -8.16 -7.29 -9.53
N LYS A 62 -8.03 -8.48 -8.92
CA LYS A 62 -7.15 -9.58 -9.37
C LYS A 62 -5.66 -9.22 -9.43
N ILE A 63 -5.23 -8.26 -8.62
CA ILE A 63 -3.81 -7.91 -8.47
C ILE A 63 -3.20 -8.86 -7.43
N ILE A 64 -2.18 -9.59 -7.84
CA ILE A 64 -1.47 -10.55 -6.99
C ILE A 64 -0.41 -9.79 -6.21
N LEU A 65 -0.49 -9.85 -4.89
CA LEU A 65 0.53 -9.34 -3.97
C LEU A 65 1.29 -10.52 -3.37
N ASP A 66 2.60 -10.43 -3.32
CA ASP A 66 3.41 -11.36 -2.54
C ASP A 66 3.51 -10.84 -1.10
N LEU A 67 2.69 -11.42 -0.21
CA LEU A 67 2.64 -11.02 1.19
C LEU A 67 3.92 -11.39 1.96
N ASN A 68 4.70 -12.37 1.50
CA ASN A 68 5.94 -12.74 2.18
C ASN A 68 6.98 -11.64 2.07
N THR A 69 7.18 -11.12 0.85
CA THR A 69 8.08 -9.97 0.60
C THR A 69 7.57 -8.69 1.27
N ILE A 70 6.25 -8.53 1.41
CA ILE A 70 5.66 -7.36 2.08
C ILE A 70 5.96 -7.35 3.58
N PHE A 71 5.79 -8.48 4.28
CA PHE A 71 5.80 -8.52 5.75
C PHE A 71 7.07 -9.11 6.40
N TYR A 72 7.86 -9.91 5.68
CA TYR A 72 8.89 -10.76 6.30
C TYR A 72 10.32 -10.61 5.73
N ASP A 73 10.55 -9.67 4.81
CA ASP A 73 11.91 -9.25 4.40
C ASP A 73 12.67 -8.55 5.55
#